data_AF-A0A9E0WDI2-F1
#
_entry.id   AF-A0A9E0WDI2-F1
#
_cell.length_a   1.000
_cell.length_b   1.000
_cell.length_c   1.000
_cell.angle_alpha   90.00
_cell.angle_beta   90.00
_cell.angle_gamma   90.00
#
_symmetry.space_group_name_H-M   'P 1'
#
loop_
_entity.id
_entity.type
_entity.pdbx_description
1 polymer ?
#
loop_
_entity_poly.entity_id
_entity_poly.type
_entity_poly.pdbx_seq_one_letter_code
_entity_poly.pdbx_strand_id
1 'polypeptide(L)' 'MKQVSAFTDGACSGNPGPGGWGAVLQFGDHERELHGGA' A
#
# COMPACT_ATOMS: atom_id res chain seq x y z
N MET A 1 21.18 6.26 -10.05
CA MET A 1 20.76 5.13 -9.20
C MET A 1 19.39 4.66 -9.66
N LYS A 2 19.10 3.36 -9.57
CA LYS A 2 17.74 2.83 -9.78
C LYS A 2 16.92 3.10 -8.50
N GLN A 3 15.77 3.76 -8.62
CA GLN A 3 14.91 4.13 -7.50
C GLN A 3 13.54 3.49 -7.65
N VAL A 4 13.04 2.92 -6.56
CA VAL A 4 11.65 2.45 -6.43
C VAL A 4 10.90 3.43 -5.55
N SER A 5 9.77 3.92 -6.02
CA SER A 5 8.85 4.73 -5.20
C SER A 5 7.80 3.82 -4.58
N ALA A 6 7.50 4.04 -3.30
CA ALA A 6 6.44 3.34 -2.59
C ALA A 6 5.42 4.34 -2.05
N PHE A 7 4.15 4.15 -2.39
CA PHE A 7 3.03 4.90 -1.84
C PHE A 7 2.24 3.96 -0.95
N THR A 8 1.96 4.36 0.29
CA THR A 8 1.35 3.48 1.28
C THR A 8 0.17 4.17 1.95
N ASP A 9 -0.92 3.44 2.15
CA ASP A 9 -2.07 3.90 2.91
C ASP A 9 -2.66 2.78 3.77
N GLY A 10 -3.34 3.15 4.85
CA GLY A 10 -3.96 2.22 5.78
C GLY A 10 -5.14 2.85 6.52
N ALA A 11 -6.20 2.06 6.69
CA ALA A 11 -7.43 2.50 7.34
C ALA A 11 -8.04 1.39 8.21
N CYS A 12 -8.79 1.80 9.24
CA CYS A 12 -9.53 0.90 10.13
C CYS A 12 -10.98 1.34 10.28
N SER A 13 -11.91 0.37 10.34
CA SER A 13 -13.33 0.61 10.60
C SER A 13 -13.63 0.65 12.11
N GLY A 14 -13.17 1.71 12.79
CA GLY A 14 -13.41 1.94 14.24
C GLY A 14 -12.17 1.82 15.12
N ASN A 15 -12.37 1.81 16.45
CA ASN A 15 -11.30 1.69 17.46
C ASN A 15 -11.72 0.80 18.67
N PRO A 16 -11.47 -0.54 18.64
CA PRO A 16 -10.86 -1.28 17.54
C PRO A 16 -11.89 -1.65 16.46
N GLY A 17 -11.39 -1.95 15.26
CA GLY A 17 -12.20 -2.47 14.16
C GLY A 17 -11.35 -3.12 13.08
N PRO A 18 -11.95 -3.84 12.13
CA PRO A 18 -11.21 -4.47 11.04
C PRO A 18 -10.47 -3.40 10.23
N GLY A 19 -9.22 -3.71 9.89
CA GLY A 19 -8.31 -2.80 9.19
C GLY A 19 -7.81 -3.39 7.88
N GLY A 20 -7.42 -2.51 6.99
CA GLY A 20 -6.80 -2.82 5.72
C GLY A 20 -5.67 -1.86 5.39
N TRP A 21 -4.82 -2.27 4.46
CA TRP A 21 -3.70 -1.49 3.97
C TRP A 21 -3.50 -1.72 2.47
N GLY A 22 -2.90 -0.73 1.82
CA GLY A 22 -2.53 -0.76 0.42
C GLY A 22 -1.15 -0.16 0.21
N ALA A 23 -0.43 -0.66 -0.79
CA ALA A 23 0.81 -0.08 -1.25
C ALA A 23 0.94 -0.17 -2.77
N VAL A 24 1.45 0.90 -3.38
CA VAL A 24 1.82 0.94 -4.81
C VAL A 24 3.33 1.08 -4.90
N LEU A 25 3.98 0.14 -5.59
CA LEU A 25 5.40 0.18 -5.92
C LEU A 25 5.55 0.60 -7.37
N GLN A 26 6.34 1.66 -7.61
CA GLN A 26 6.61 2.16 -8.94
C GLN A 26 8.12 2.10 -9.25
N PHE A 27 8.48 1.52 -10.39
CA PHE A 27 9.84 1.43 -10.89
C PHE A 27 9.88 1.75 -12.40
N GLY A 28 10.24 2.99 -12.74
CA GLY A 28 10.09 3.47 -14.12
C GLY A 28 8.63 3.40 -14.55
N ASP A 29 8.36 2.75 -15.68
CA ASP A 29 7.01 2.57 -16.21
C ASP A 29 6.29 1.33 -15.62
N HIS A 30 6.93 0.60 -14.71
CA HIS A 30 6.33 -0.56 -14.05
C HIS A 30 5.67 -0.17 -12.74
N GLU A 31 4.45 -0.66 -12.56
CA GLU A 31 3.68 -0.50 -11.33
C GLU A 31 3.27 -1.86 -10.77
N ARG A 32 3.26 -1.97 -9.45
CA ARG A 32 2.72 -3.12 -8.73
C ARG A 32 1.94 -2.69 -7.51
N GLU A 33 0.71 -3.16 -7.42
CA GLU A 33 -0.15 -3.00 -6.25
C GLU A 33 0.02 -4.16 -5.27
N LEU A 34 -0.02 -3.85 -3.98
CA LEU A 34 -0.05 -4.78 -2.86
C LEU A 34 -1.15 -4.34 -1.90
N HIS A 35 -1.88 -5.29 -1.32
CA HIS A 35 -2.92 -4.99 -0.35
C HIS A 35 -3.07 -6.14 0.65
N GLY A 36 -3.64 -5.84 1.81
CA GLY A 36 -4.00 -6.84 2.81
C GLY A 36 -4.97 -6.27 3.83
N GLY A 37 -5.67 -7.15 4.53
CA GLY A 37 -6.67 -6.77 5.52
C GLY A 37 -7.26 -8.00 6.21
N ALA A 38 -7.91 -7.73 7.34
CA ALA A 38 -8.62 -8.74 8.14
C ALA A 38 -10.05 -8.95 7.66
#